data_AF-A0A5C3K9Y5-F1
#
_entry.id   AF-A0A5C3K9Y5-F1
#
_cell.length_a   1.000
_cell.length_b   1.000
_cell.length_c   1.000
_cell.angle_alpha   90.00
_cell.angle_beta   90.00
_cell.angle_gamma   90.00
#
_symmetry.space_group_name_H-M   'P 1'
#
loop_
_entity.id
_entity.type
_entity.pdbx_description
1 polymer ?
#
loop_
_entity_poly.entity_id
_entity_poly.type
_entity_poly.pdbx_seq_one_letter_code
_entity_poly.pdbx_strand_id
1 'polypeptide(L)'
;LQGAAATWSRFTSEFAPGGLIDEATQEERDLAWMAPTNDVNEGTLGAFQLMMCKQPQLSLLGYNLQAMYFHNDTAAFIKHCFVKPEDFKFLHKMAQESRGEDRKRKAEIVQHQEERNAARNAAITKRKEQKAAREKRVQETSIVLKKDEVINLKGQSLKDMVQVYKDAGAPNLEQIKSSTKVGEIRTALCVVISLYDSGQWKPFADSGDEDSDEEGDSSKPVDNVASEGDVIDDSADWEDDIN
;
A
#
# COMPACT_ATOMS: atom_id res chain seq x y z
N LEU A 1 11.73 21.88 19.51
CA LEU A 1 12.79 21.12 20.23
C LEU A 1 12.57 20.97 21.73
N GLN A 2 11.70 21.78 22.38
CA GLN A 2 11.50 21.74 23.84
C GLN A 2 10.89 20.42 24.38
N GLY A 3 10.00 19.76 23.62
CA GLY A 3 9.38 18.49 24.05
C GLY A 3 10.35 17.31 24.10
N ALA A 4 11.23 17.17 23.10
CA ALA A 4 12.18 16.06 23.03
C ALA A 4 13.17 16.07 24.20
N ALA A 5 13.67 17.25 24.61
CA ALA A 5 14.59 17.38 25.74
C ALA A 5 13.95 16.96 27.08
N ALA A 6 12.66 17.25 27.27
CA ALA A 6 11.92 16.84 28.46
C ALA A 6 11.72 15.30 28.50
N THR A 7 11.42 14.68 27.37
CA THR A 7 11.29 13.22 27.27
C THR A 7 12.62 12.50 27.51
N TRP A 8 13.72 13.00 26.92
CA TRP A 8 15.05 12.46 27.15
C TRP A 8 15.49 12.56 28.61
N SER A 9 15.14 13.65 29.30
CA SER A 9 15.44 13.81 30.73
C SER A 9 14.71 12.78 31.60
N ARG A 10 13.48 12.40 31.23
CA ARG A 10 12.72 11.35 31.94
C ARG A 10 13.26 9.95 31.64
N PHE A 11 13.68 9.69 30.40
CA PHE A 11 14.25 8.39 30.03
C PHE A 11 15.62 8.15 30.69
N THR A 12 16.46 9.18 30.76
CA THR A 12 17.82 9.07 31.31
C THR A 12 17.87 9.04 32.83
N SER A 13 16.80 9.44 33.53
CA SER A 13 16.77 9.37 35.01
C SER A 13 16.81 7.94 35.55
N GLU A 14 16.35 6.95 34.79
CA GLU A 14 16.42 5.54 35.19
C GLU A 14 17.85 4.98 35.17
N PHE A 15 18.74 5.59 34.38
CA PHE A 15 20.15 5.23 34.24
C PHE A 15 21.10 6.06 35.13
N ALA A 16 20.55 7.03 35.89
CA ALA A 16 21.36 7.82 36.81
C ALA A 16 21.84 6.95 38.00
N PRO A 17 22.93 7.34 38.69
CA PRO A 17 23.38 6.63 39.89
C PRO A 17 22.28 6.58 40.97
N GLY A 18 21.92 5.39 41.44
CA GLY A 18 20.75 5.16 42.31
C GLY A 18 19.39 5.19 41.58
N GLY A 19 19.40 5.12 40.25
CA GLY A 19 18.21 4.93 39.42
C GLY A 19 17.82 3.46 39.31
N LEU A 20 16.61 3.19 38.83
CA LEU A 20 16.03 1.83 38.76
C LEU A 20 16.94 0.82 38.03
N ILE A 21 17.63 1.23 36.97
CA ILE A 21 18.51 0.36 36.18
C ILE A 21 19.88 0.19 36.85
N ASP A 22 20.35 1.21 37.57
CA ASP A 22 21.61 1.17 38.33
C ASP A 22 21.48 0.28 39.58
N GLU A 23 20.32 0.34 40.25
CA GLU A 23 19.98 -0.50 41.41
C GLU A 23 19.54 -1.92 41.03
N ALA A 24 19.31 -2.19 39.74
CA ALA A 24 18.90 -3.51 39.26
C ALA A 24 19.94 -4.57 39.67
N THR A 25 19.43 -5.68 40.20
CA THR A 25 20.24 -6.83 40.57
C THR A 25 20.87 -7.48 39.34
N GLN A 26 21.94 -8.24 39.54
CA GLN A 26 22.57 -8.95 38.42
C GLN A 26 21.59 -9.90 37.72
N GLU A 27 20.71 -10.56 38.47
CA GLU A 27 19.69 -11.46 37.93
C GLU A 27 18.67 -10.73 37.04
N GLU A 28 18.23 -9.54 37.44
CA GLU A 28 17.33 -8.70 36.63
C GLU A 28 18.02 -8.18 35.37
N ARG A 29 19.31 -7.81 35.47
CA ARG A 29 20.10 -7.40 34.30
C ARG A 29 20.30 -8.55 33.32
N ASP A 30 20.55 -9.75 33.81
CA ASP A 30 20.72 -10.94 32.96
C ASP A 30 19.38 -11.35 32.31
N LEU A 31 18.25 -11.18 32.99
CA LEU A 31 16.91 -11.39 32.42
C LEU A 31 16.53 -10.32 31.38
N ALA A 32 16.91 -9.07 31.61
CA ALA A 32 16.68 -7.96 30.69
C ALA A 32 17.69 -7.92 29.54
N TRP A 33 18.77 -8.72 29.62
CA TRP A 33 19.78 -8.77 28.59
C TRP A 33 19.18 -9.35 27.30
N MET A 34 19.16 -8.53 26.26
CA MET A 34 18.94 -8.97 24.90
C MET A 34 20.24 -8.80 24.12
N ALA A 35 20.49 -9.71 23.17
CA ALA A 35 21.60 -9.53 22.26
C ALA A 35 21.47 -8.18 21.53
N PRO A 36 22.54 -7.38 21.43
CA PRO A 36 22.50 -6.05 20.82
C PRO A 36 22.17 -6.07 19.32
N THR A 37 22.32 -7.24 18.69
CA THR A 37 21.94 -7.49 17.30
C THR A 37 21.02 -8.69 17.24
N ASN A 38 20.06 -8.61 16.33
CA ASN A 38 19.19 -9.72 15.97
C ASN A 38 19.92 -10.78 15.10
N ASP A 39 21.25 -10.90 15.26
CA ASP A 39 22.18 -11.65 14.39
C ASP A 39 21.76 -13.12 14.23
N VAL A 40 21.16 -13.71 15.26
CA VAL A 40 20.63 -15.08 15.22
C VAL A 40 19.41 -15.18 14.29
N ASN A 41 18.49 -14.22 14.33
CA ASN A 41 17.34 -14.22 13.44
C ASN A 41 17.73 -13.77 12.01
N GLU A 42 18.72 -12.88 11.89
CA GLU A 42 19.30 -12.49 10.60
C GLU A 42 20.03 -13.67 9.94
N GLY A 43 20.80 -14.45 10.72
CA GLY A 43 21.48 -15.65 10.25
C GLY A 43 20.51 -16.76 9.84
N THR A 44 19.42 -16.97 10.58
CA THR A 44 18.41 -17.98 10.21
C THR A 44 17.60 -17.58 8.99
N LEU A 45 17.24 -16.29 8.84
CA LEU A 45 16.59 -15.78 7.63
C LEU A 45 17.53 -15.86 6.42
N GLY A 46 18.79 -15.48 6.58
CA GLY A 46 19.80 -15.60 5.53
C GLY A 46 20.01 -17.06 5.09
N ALA A 47 20.07 -17.99 6.05
CA ALA A 47 20.14 -19.42 5.75
C ALA A 47 18.91 -19.92 5.00
N PHE A 48 17.71 -19.48 5.40
CA PHE A 48 16.47 -19.79 4.69
C PHE A 48 16.48 -19.28 3.25
N GLN A 49 16.85 -18.02 3.04
CA GLN A 49 16.92 -17.41 1.72
C GLN A 49 17.90 -18.16 0.81
N LEU A 50 19.12 -18.43 1.30
CA LEU A 50 20.11 -19.20 0.55
C LEU A 50 19.61 -20.61 0.21
N MET A 51 18.87 -21.25 1.13
CA MET A 51 18.32 -22.58 0.91
C MET A 51 17.25 -22.57 -0.19
N MET A 52 16.32 -21.60 -0.15
CA MET A 52 15.30 -21.44 -1.18
C MET A 52 15.90 -21.10 -2.55
N CYS A 53 16.99 -20.34 -2.60
CA CYS A 53 17.71 -20.08 -3.85
C CYS A 53 18.33 -21.36 -4.44
N LYS A 54 18.94 -22.21 -3.60
CA LYS A 54 19.57 -23.46 -4.05
C LYS A 54 18.56 -24.56 -4.36
N GLN A 55 17.43 -24.58 -3.64
CA GLN A 55 16.36 -25.57 -3.79
C GLN A 55 15.00 -24.88 -3.89
N PRO A 56 14.66 -24.31 -5.06
CA PRO A 56 13.41 -23.57 -5.24
C PRO A 56 12.16 -24.45 -5.18
N GLN A 57 12.32 -25.77 -5.30
CA GLN A 57 11.22 -26.73 -5.18
C GLN A 57 10.93 -27.12 -3.72
N LEU A 58 11.79 -26.74 -2.77
CA LEU A 58 11.59 -27.04 -1.35
C LEU A 58 10.39 -26.24 -0.83
N SER A 59 9.47 -26.90 -0.13
CA SER A 59 8.37 -26.21 0.53
C SER A 59 8.84 -25.61 1.86
N LEU A 60 8.14 -24.59 2.35
CA LEU A 60 8.39 -24.02 3.68
C LEU A 60 8.27 -25.09 4.77
N LEU A 61 7.29 -26.00 4.65
CA LEU A 61 7.16 -27.13 5.56
C LEU A 61 8.39 -28.04 5.49
N GLY A 62 8.87 -28.36 4.28
CA GLY A 62 10.09 -29.15 4.08
C GLY A 62 11.32 -28.50 4.71
N TYR A 63 11.47 -27.18 4.55
CA TYR A 63 12.53 -26.42 5.21
C TYR A 63 12.43 -26.50 6.74
N ASN A 64 11.25 -26.25 7.30
CA ASN A 64 11.02 -26.30 8.74
C ASN A 64 11.28 -27.70 9.31
N LEU A 65 10.82 -28.75 8.60
CA LEU A 65 11.08 -30.14 8.97
C LEU A 65 12.58 -30.46 8.95
N GLN A 66 13.31 -29.98 7.94
CA GLN A 66 14.76 -30.16 7.86
C GLN A 66 15.49 -29.41 8.98
N ALA A 67 15.10 -28.17 9.26
CA ALA A 67 15.64 -27.38 10.36
C ALA A 67 15.42 -28.08 11.71
N MET A 68 14.20 -28.56 11.96
CA MET A 68 13.89 -29.35 13.17
C MET A 68 14.62 -30.69 13.21
N TYR A 69 14.80 -31.35 12.08
CA TYR A 69 15.53 -32.61 12.00
C TYR A 69 16.96 -32.45 12.53
N PHE A 70 17.64 -31.37 12.13
CA PHE A 70 19.00 -31.05 12.59
C PHE A 70 19.01 -30.47 14.01
N HIS A 71 18.10 -29.56 14.34
CA HIS A 71 18.09 -28.90 15.65
C HIS A 71 17.79 -29.89 16.80
N ASN A 72 16.88 -30.84 16.57
CA ASN A 72 16.46 -31.79 17.60
C ASN A 72 17.27 -33.10 17.58
N ASP A 73 18.35 -33.19 16.79
CA ASP A 73 19.12 -34.42 16.59
C ASP A 73 18.24 -35.65 16.27
N THR A 74 17.20 -35.42 15.47
CA THR A 74 16.22 -36.46 15.11
C THR A 74 16.90 -37.67 14.46
N ALA A 75 18.04 -37.46 13.79
CA ALA A 75 18.87 -38.52 13.26
C ALA A 75 19.39 -39.50 14.33
N ALA A 76 19.87 -38.99 15.46
CA ALA A 76 20.38 -39.80 16.55
C ALA A 76 19.25 -40.55 17.24
N PHE A 77 18.11 -39.89 17.45
CA PHE A 77 16.89 -40.51 17.97
C PHE A 77 16.43 -41.67 17.09
N ILE A 78 16.36 -41.47 15.77
CA ILE A 78 15.94 -42.52 14.83
C ILE A 78 16.90 -43.72 14.92
N LYS A 79 18.22 -43.47 14.92
CA LYS A 79 19.22 -44.55 15.03
C LYS A 79 19.10 -45.36 16.32
N HIS A 80 18.74 -44.71 17.42
CA HIS A 80 18.63 -45.38 18.72
C HIS A 80 17.29 -46.13 18.89
N CYS A 81 16.19 -45.53 18.43
CA CYS A 81 14.84 -46.04 18.70
C CYS A 81 14.30 -46.96 17.60
N PHE A 82 14.76 -46.83 16.35
CA PHE A 82 14.26 -47.57 15.20
C PHE A 82 15.21 -48.72 14.87
N VAL A 83 15.11 -49.79 15.66
CA VAL A 83 15.97 -50.97 15.52
C VAL A 83 15.32 -52.01 14.59
N LYS A 84 13.99 -52.04 14.50
CA LYS A 84 13.26 -53.03 13.69
C LYS A 84 12.81 -52.42 12.36
N PRO A 85 12.72 -53.23 11.29
CA PRO A 85 12.22 -52.75 10.00
C PRO A 85 10.73 -52.36 10.05
N GLU A 86 9.98 -52.80 11.05
CA GLU A 86 8.57 -52.44 11.26
C GLU A 86 8.40 -50.98 11.70
N ASP A 87 9.35 -50.44 12.46
CA ASP A 87 9.33 -49.06 12.94
C ASP A 87 9.40 -48.07 11.75
N PHE A 88 10.18 -48.42 10.72
CA PHE A 88 10.25 -47.66 9.47
C PHE A 88 8.99 -47.78 8.62
N LYS A 89 8.31 -48.95 8.61
CA LYS A 89 7.03 -49.11 7.90
C LYS A 89 5.96 -48.18 8.46
N PHE A 90 5.93 -48.00 9.78
CA PHE A 90 5.03 -47.05 10.43
C PHE A 90 5.29 -45.62 9.96
N LEU A 91 6.56 -45.16 9.95
CA LEU A 91 6.90 -43.83 9.44
C LEU A 91 6.54 -43.63 7.97
N HIS A 92 6.78 -44.62 7.12
CA HIS A 92 6.42 -44.54 5.70
C HIS A 92 4.91 -44.41 5.51
N LYS A 93 4.11 -45.15 6.29
CA LYS A 93 2.65 -45.02 6.28
C LYS A 93 2.20 -43.63 6.70
N MET A 94 2.73 -43.11 7.82
CA MET A 94 2.42 -41.76 8.29
C MET A 94 2.80 -40.68 7.29
N ALA A 95 3.97 -40.79 6.64
CA ALA A 95 4.43 -39.86 5.62
C ALA A 95 3.55 -39.90 4.35
N GLN A 96 2.99 -41.07 4.02
CA GLN A 96 2.06 -41.20 2.92
C GLN A 96 0.70 -40.59 3.24
N GLU A 97 0.23 -40.70 4.49
CA GLU A 97 -1.04 -40.12 4.95
C GLU A 97 -0.99 -38.58 5.06
N SER A 98 0.15 -38.01 5.49
CA SER A 98 0.35 -36.54 5.54
C SER A 98 0.63 -35.92 4.17
N ARG A 99 0.79 -36.75 3.13
CA ARG A 99 1.08 -36.28 1.78
C ARG A 99 -0.09 -35.46 1.23
N GLY A 100 0.14 -34.16 1.06
CA GLY A 100 -0.81 -33.25 0.40
C GLY A 100 -1.23 -32.05 1.23
N GLU A 101 -0.83 -31.98 2.51
CA GLU A 101 -1.06 -30.77 3.34
C GLU A 101 -0.44 -29.52 2.71
N ASP A 102 0.79 -29.63 2.18
CA ASP A 102 1.44 -28.55 1.45
C ASP A 102 0.66 -28.13 0.20
N ARG A 103 -0.01 -29.07 -0.48
CA ARG A 103 -0.83 -28.77 -1.65
C ARG A 103 -2.10 -28.03 -1.24
N LYS A 104 -2.73 -28.43 -0.13
CA LYS A 104 -3.90 -27.74 0.43
C LYS A 104 -3.55 -26.31 0.83
N ARG A 105 -2.46 -26.12 1.59
CA ARG A 105 -1.97 -24.78 2.00
C ARG A 105 -1.68 -23.89 0.80
N LYS A 106 -1.02 -24.42 -0.24
CA LYS A 106 -0.79 -23.67 -1.49
C LYS A 106 -2.10 -23.30 -2.18
N ALA A 107 -3.07 -24.22 -2.25
CA ALA A 107 -4.38 -23.94 -2.85
C ALA A 107 -5.13 -22.83 -2.08
N GLU A 108 -5.09 -22.86 -0.74
CA GLU A 108 -5.69 -21.82 0.11
C GLU A 108 -5.05 -20.44 -0.13
N ILE A 109 -3.71 -20.38 -0.22
CA ILE A 109 -2.99 -19.14 -0.54
C ILE A 109 -3.40 -18.61 -1.91
N VAL A 110 -3.47 -19.48 -2.93
CA VAL A 110 -3.87 -19.09 -4.29
C VAL A 110 -5.30 -18.58 -4.31
N GLN A 111 -6.25 -19.28 -3.68
CA GLN A 111 -7.65 -18.86 -3.60
C GLN A 111 -7.79 -17.49 -2.95
N HIS A 112 -7.13 -17.28 -1.80
CA HIS A 112 -7.17 -15.99 -1.13
C HIS A 112 -6.56 -14.86 -1.99
N GLN A 113 -5.48 -15.14 -2.72
CA GLN A 113 -4.89 -14.17 -3.66
C GLN A 113 -5.83 -13.87 -4.83
N GLU A 114 -6.48 -14.88 -5.40
CA GLU A 114 -7.47 -14.73 -6.47
C GLU A 114 -8.66 -13.88 -6.02
N GLU A 115 -9.19 -14.12 -4.83
CA GLU A 115 -10.28 -13.34 -4.23
C GLU A 115 -9.88 -11.87 -4.06
N ARG A 116 -8.69 -11.60 -3.49
CA ARG A 116 -8.17 -10.24 -3.36
C ARG A 116 -7.98 -9.55 -4.71
N ASN A 117 -7.47 -10.27 -5.69
CA ASN A 117 -7.27 -9.75 -7.05
C ASN A 117 -8.61 -9.45 -7.73
N ALA A 118 -9.60 -10.33 -7.59
CA ALA A 118 -10.95 -10.12 -8.11
C ALA A 118 -11.61 -8.89 -7.48
N ALA A 119 -11.53 -8.74 -6.16
CA ALA A 119 -12.04 -7.56 -5.45
C ALA A 119 -11.35 -6.26 -5.90
N ARG A 120 -10.02 -6.30 -6.04
CA ARG A 120 -9.23 -5.16 -6.55
C ARG A 120 -9.64 -4.80 -7.99
N ASN A 121 -9.77 -5.79 -8.86
CA ASN A 121 -10.16 -5.59 -10.25
C ASN A 121 -11.58 -5.02 -10.35
N ALA A 122 -12.54 -5.54 -9.58
CA ALA A 122 -13.90 -5.01 -9.52
C ALA A 122 -13.95 -3.56 -9.01
N ALA A 123 -13.10 -3.21 -8.02
CA ALA A 123 -12.99 -1.83 -7.55
C ALA A 123 -12.40 -0.91 -8.64
N ILE A 124 -11.40 -1.39 -9.40
CA ILE A 124 -10.80 -0.64 -10.51
C ILE A 124 -11.81 -0.43 -11.64
N THR A 125 -12.55 -1.46 -12.06
CA THR A 125 -13.57 -1.32 -13.12
C THR A 125 -14.66 -0.34 -12.70
N LYS A 126 -15.18 -0.46 -11.47
CA LYS A 126 -16.17 0.49 -10.94
C LYS A 126 -15.65 1.94 -10.91
N ARG A 127 -14.39 2.15 -10.51
CA ARG A 127 -13.77 3.49 -10.52
C ARG A 127 -13.62 4.03 -11.95
N LYS A 128 -13.22 3.18 -12.91
CA LYS A 128 -13.12 3.55 -14.33
C LYS A 128 -14.48 3.93 -14.90
N GLU A 129 -15.52 3.14 -14.63
CA GLU A 129 -16.90 3.42 -15.05
C GLU A 129 -17.43 4.73 -14.46
N GLN A 130 -17.21 4.96 -13.17
CA GLN A 130 -17.60 6.21 -12.51
C GLN A 130 -16.86 7.42 -13.06
N LYS A 131 -15.56 7.28 -13.37
CA LYS A 131 -14.76 8.33 -14.00
C LYS A 131 -15.28 8.63 -15.42
N ALA A 132 -15.49 7.61 -16.24
CA ALA A 132 -16.02 7.76 -17.59
C ALA A 132 -17.43 8.38 -17.60
N ALA A 133 -18.30 7.97 -16.67
CA ALA A 133 -19.63 8.56 -16.51
C ALA A 133 -19.58 10.02 -16.07
N ARG A 134 -18.62 10.38 -15.20
CA ARG A 134 -18.37 11.78 -14.81
C ARG A 134 -17.85 12.60 -15.99
N GLU A 135 -16.90 12.09 -16.76
CA GLU A 135 -16.35 12.79 -17.93
C GLU A 135 -17.42 13.06 -18.98
N LYS A 136 -18.25 12.06 -19.29
CA LYS A 136 -19.42 12.25 -20.19
C LYS A 136 -20.36 13.34 -19.67
N ARG A 137 -20.69 13.33 -18.38
CA ARG A 137 -21.57 14.34 -17.78
C ARG A 137 -20.97 15.74 -17.86
N VAL A 138 -19.66 15.87 -17.62
CA VAL A 138 -18.94 17.15 -17.74
C VAL A 138 -18.95 17.65 -19.18
N GLN A 139 -18.67 16.77 -20.17
CA GLN A 139 -18.69 17.13 -21.60
C GLN A 139 -20.08 17.55 -22.10
N GLU A 140 -21.14 16.90 -21.62
CA GLU A 140 -22.52 17.26 -21.99
C GLU A 140 -22.95 18.61 -21.41
N THR A 141 -22.30 19.10 -20.35
CA THR A 141 -22.72 20.34 -19.71
C THR A 141 -22.08 21.55 -20.39
N SER A 142 -22.92 22.42 -20.96
CA SER A 142 -22.46 23.66 -21.59
C SER A 142 -21.94 24.69 -20.58
N ILE A 143 -21.03 25.55 -21.03
CA ILE A 143 -20.46 26.62 -20.20
C ILE A 143 -21.53 27.68 -19.93
N VAL A 144 -21.90 27.87 -18.65
CA VAL A 144 -22.80 28.92 -18.22
C VAL A 144 -22.01 30.18 -17.85
N LEU A 145 -22.14 31.24 -18.65
CA LEU A 145 -21.37 32.49 -18.51
C LEU A 145 -22.07 33.60 -17.69
N LYS A 146 -23.29 33.36 -17.19
CA LYS A 146 -24.04 34.37 -16.41
C LYS A 146 -23.87 34.18 -14.90
N LYS A 147 -23.59 35.28 -14.19
CA LYS A 147 -23.40 35.30 -12.72
C LYS A 147 -24.61 34.77 -11.95
N ASP A 148 -25.82 35.18 -12.34
CA ASP A 148 -27.05 34.81 -11.62
C ASP A 148 -27.38 33.31 -11.75
N GLU A 149 -27.04 32.71 -12.89
CA GLU A 149 -27.27 31.29 -13.14
C GLU A 149 -26.31 30.44 -12.30
N VAL A 150 -25.05 30.86 -12.13
CA VAL A 150 -24.05 30.14 -11.32
C VAL A 150 -24.34 30.17 -9.82
N ILE A 151 -24.89 31.27 -9.29
CA ILE A 151 -25.28 31.36 -7.87
C ILE A 151 -26.39 30.36 -7.54
N ASN A 152 -27.27 30.09 -8.49
CA ASN A 152 -28.41 29.19 -8.34
C ASN A 152 -28.04 27.70 -8.49
N LEU A 153 -26.86 27.38 -9.03
CA LEU A 153 -26.38 26.00 -9.15
C LEU A 153 -26.11 25.38 -7.76
N LYS A 154 -26.47 24.10 -7.63
CA LYS A 154 -26.38 23.34 -6.38
C LYS A 154 -25.63 22.02 -6.61
N GLY A 155 -24.95 21.55 -5.55
CA GLY A 155 -24.44 20.18 -5.46
C GLY A 155 -23.52 19.77 -6.62
N GLN A 156 -23.95 18.76 -7.38
CA GLN A 156 -23.17 18.17 -8.48
C GLN A 156 -23.03 19.12 -9.68
N SER A 157 -24.07 19.84 -10.07
CA SER A 157 -24.01 20.79 -11.20
C SER A 157 -22.97 21.89 -10.98
N LEU A 158 -22.80 22.36 -9.73
CA LEU A 158 -21.76 23.33 -9.37
C LEU A 158 -20.35 22.74 -9.52
N LYS A 159 -20.16 21.48 -9.12
CA LYS A 159 -18.86 20.78 -9.24
C LYS A 159 -18.51 20.46 -10.69
N ASP A 160 -19.50 20.05 -11.48
CA ASP A 160 -19.34 19.79 -12.91
C ASP A 160 -19.00 21.11 -13.63
N MET A 161 -19.62 22.24 -13.26
CA MET A 161 -19.21 23.57 -13.77
C MET A 161 -17.76 23.94 -13.42
N VAL A 162 -17.32 23.74 -12.18
CA VAL A 162 -15.89 23.97 -11.85
C VAL A 162 -14.97 23.16 -12.77
N GLN A 163 -15.34 21.92 -13.11
CA GLN A 163 -14.56 21.10 -14.02
C GLN A 163 -14.59 21.64 -15.45
N VAL A 164 -15.77 21.99 -15.97
CA VAL A 164 -15.91 22.60 -17.31
C VAL A 164 -15.08 23.89 -17.44
N TYR A 165 -15.08 24.75 -16.41
CA TYR A 165 -14.24 25.95 -16.41
C TYR A 165 -12.73 25.63 -16.30
N LYS A 166 -12.33 24.56 -15.59
CA LYS A 166 -10.94 24.08 -15.58
C LYS A 166 -10.52 23.54 -16.95
N ASP A 167 -11.37 22.76 -17.60
CA ASP A 167 -11.12 22.20 -18.93
C ASP A 167 -11.05 23.34 -19.99
N ALA A 168 -11.79 24.43 -19.80
CA ALA A 168 -11.73 25.65 -20.61
C ALA A 168 -10.54 26.59 -20.28
N GLY A 169 -9.63 26.18 -19.39
CA GLY A 169 -8.41 26.93 -19.07
C GLY A 169 -8.62 28.18 -18.20
N ALA A 170 -9.65 28.21 -17.35
CA ALA A 170 -9.92 29.36 -16.50
C ALA A 170 -8.84 29.59 -15.42
N PRO A 171 -8.30 30.82 -15.30
CA PRO A 171 -7.34 31.16 -14.25
C PRO A 171 -8.00 31.11 -12.85
N ASN A 172 -7.18 30.82 -11.83
CA ASN A 172 -7.55 30.80 -10.39
C ASN A 172 -8.46 29.66 -9.89
N LEU A 173 -8.69 28.58 -10.66
CA LEU A 173 -9.46 27.41 -10.21
C LEU A 173 -8.62 26.25 -9.67
N GLU A 174 -7.29 26.27 -9.83
CA GLU A 174 -6.38 25.19 -9.41
C GLU A 174 -6.41 24.94 -7.89
N GLN A 175 -6.63 26.00 -7.11
CA GLN A 175 -6.65 25.94 -5.65
C GLN A 175 -7.94 25.28 -5.10
N ILE A 176 -8.97 25.10 -5.93
CA ILE A 176 -10.25 24.50 -5.51
C ILE A 176 -10.13 22.99 -5.49
N LYS A 177 -10.15 22.43 -4.27
CA LYS A 177 -10.23 21.00 -3.97
C LYS A 177 -11.68 20.52 -3.85
N SER A 178 -11.88 19.20 -3.85
CA SER A 178 -13.21 18.58 -3.67
C SER A 178 -13.88 18.87 -2.32
N SER A 179 -13.09 19.21 -1.30
CA SER A 179 -13.50 19.53 0.07
C SER A 179 -13.77 21.02 0.33
N THR A 180 -13.51 21.89 -0.66
CA THR A 180 -13.67 23.35 -0.54
C THR A 180 -15.12 23.71 -0.23
N LYS A 181 -15.35 24.74 0.59
CA LYS A 181 -16.71 25.15 0.97
C LYS A 181 -17.47 25.67 -0.24
N VAL A 182 -18.77 25.37 -0.31
CA VAL A 182 -19.63 25.76 -1.45
C VAL A 182 -19.63 27.27 -1.72
N GLY A 183 -19.52 28.09 -0.66
CA GLY A 183 -19.42 29.55 -0.78
C GLY A 183 -18.16 30.00 -1.52
N GLU A 184 -17.01 29.41 -1.19
CA GLU A 184 -15.71 29.72 -1.81
C GLU A 184 -15.68 29.31 -3.29
N ILE A 185 -16.33 28.18 -3.63
CA ILE A 185 -16.48 27.73 -5.02
C ILE A 185 -17.29 28.75 -5.83
N ARG A 186 -18.40 29.26 -5.29
CA ARG A 186 -19.24 30.26 -5.97
C ARG A 186 -18.50 31.57 -6.16
N THR A 187 -17.79 32.05 -5.14
CA THR A 187 -17.00 33.29 -5.27
C THR A 187 -15.93 33.15 -6.33
N ALA A 188 -15.23 32.01 -6.38
CA ALA A 188 -14.21 31.78 -7.40
C ALA A 188 -14.79 31.76 -8.82
N LEU A 189 -15.93 31.09 -9.04
CA LEU A 189 -16.62 31.12 -10.34
C LEU A 189 -17.10 32.53 -10.71
N CYS A 190 -17.63 33.31 -9.77
CA CYS A 190 -18.01 34.70 -10.02
C CYS A 190 -16.80 35.58 -10.41
N VAL A 191 -15.63 35.35 -9.81
CA VAL A 191 -14.38 36.03 -10.19
C VAL A 191 -13.98 35.65 -11.61
N VAL A 192 -14.03 34.37 -11.97
CA VAL A 192 -13.74 33.91 -13.34
C VAL A 192 -14.70 34.54 -14.36
N ILE A 193 -16.00 34.61 -14.06
CA ILE A 193 -16.97 35.29 -14.93
C ILE A 193 -16.68 36.80 -15.02
N SER A 194 -16.24 37.44 -13.93
CA SER A 194 -15.83 38.84 -14.01
C SER A 194 -14.58 39.05 -14.88
N LEU A 195 -13.67 38.06 -14.92
CA LEU A 195 -12.52 38.07 -15.83
C LEU A 195 -12.95 37.87 -17.28
N TYR A 196 -13.96 37.03 -17.52
CA TYR A 196 -14.62 36.90 -18.82
C TYR A 196 -15.25 38.23 -19.28
N ASP A 197 -16.07 38.85 -18.42
CA ASP A 197 -16.73 40.13 -18.72
C ASP A 197 -15.70 41.25 -18.98
N SER A 198 -14.53 41.19 -18.34
CA SER A 198 -13.42 42.14 -18.55
C SER A 198 -12.57 41.84 -19.79
N GLY A 199 -12.84 40.73 -20.50
CA GLY A 199 -12.09 40.29 -21.69
C GLY A 199 -10.70 39.72 -21.40
N GLN A 200 -10.31 39.58 -20.13
CA GLN A 200 -9.01 39.02 -19.72
C GLN A 200 -8.95 37.49 -19.85
N TRP A 201 -10.10 36.83 -19.97
CA TRP A 201 -10.19 35.40 -20.23
C TRP A 201 -11.25 35.11 -21.29
N LYS A 202 -10.92 34.23 -22.24
CA LYS A 202 -11.84 33.69 -23.24
C LYS A 202 -11.81 32.17 -23.15
N PRO A 203 -12.95 31.49 -22.99
CA PRO A 203 -13.03 30.05 -23.14
C PRO A 203 -12.49 29.64 -24.51
N PHE A 204 -11.85 28.48 -24.60
CA PHE A 204 -11.14 27.97 -25.78
C PHE A 204 -12.04 27.64 -27.01
N ALA A 205 -13.20 28.28 -27.17
CA ALA A 205 -14.12 28.01 -28.27
C ALA A 205 -14.66 29.29 -28.90
N ASP A 206 -13.77 30.22 -29.27
CA ASP A 206 -14.02 31.19 -30.36
C ASP A 206 -12.72 31.83 -30.88
N SER A 207 -11.81 31.00 -31.40
CA SER A 207 -10.83 31.43 -32.39
C SER A 207 -10.96 30.49 -33.58
N GLY A 208 -11.91 30.81 -34.46
CA GLY A 208 -11.83 30.36 -35.83
C GLY A 208 -10.58 31.01 -36.43
N ASP A 209 -9.52 30.22 -36.57
CA ASP A 209 -8.46 30.47 -37.54
C ASP A 209 -8.07 29.13 -38.15
N GLU A 210 -8.05 29.17 -39.47
CA GLU A 210 -7.82 28.10 -40.43
C GLU A 210 -6.39 27.55 -40.35
N ASP A 211 -6.27 26.26 -40.64
CA ASP A 211 -5.13 25.56 -41.23
C ASP A 211 -3.71 25.87 -40.73
N SER A 212 -3.12 24.91 -40.00
CA SER A 212 -1.81 24.40 -40.42
C SER A 212 -1.70 22.91 -40.15
N ASP A 213 -1.74 22.14 -41.23
CA ASP A 213 -1.26 20.78 -41.32
C ASP A 213 0.19 20.70 -40.82
N GLU A 214 0.46 19.95 -39.76
CA GLU A 214 1.73 19.26 -39.58
C GLU A 214 1.48 17.87 -38.99
N GLU A 215 1.38 16.91 -39.91
CA GLU A 215 1.57 15.48 -39.68
C GLU A 215 2.89 15.23 -38.94
N GLY A 216 2.79 14.65 -37.75
CA GLY A 216 3.91 14.28 -36.89
C GLY A 216 3.73 12.89 -36.33
N ASP A 217 3.70 11.88 -37.20
CA ASP A 217 3.88 10.48 -36.86
C ASP A 217 5.17 10.30 -36.02
N SER A 218 4.99 9.91 -34.77
CA SER A 218 6.02 9.16 -34.06
C SER A 218 5.37 8.14 -33.14
N SER A 219 4.92 7.07 -33.76
CA SER A 219 4.85 5.78 -33.08
C SER A 219 6.20 5.47 -32.43
N LYS A 220 6.26 5.43 -31.09
CA LYS A 220 7.27 4.65 -30.38
C LYS A 220 6.63 3.76 -29.32
N PRO A 221 6.90 2.44 -29.37
CA PRO A 221 6.42 1.49 -28.38
C PRO A 221 7.34 1.56 -27.15
N VAL A 222 6.75 1.37 -25.97
CA VAL A 222 7.51 1.00 -24.77
C VAL A 222 6.74 -0.10 -24.06
N ASP A 223 7.07 -1.33 -24.44
CA ASP A 223 7.00 -2.45 -23.53
C ASP A 223 8.06 -2.28 -22.44
N ASN A 224 7.73 -2.82 -21.28
CA ASN A 224 8.64 -3.35 -20.25
C ASN A 224 9.17 -2.34 -19.20
N VAL A 225 8.46 -2.24 -18.07
CA VAL A 225 9.11 -2.03 -16.77
C VAL A 225 8.72 -3.17 -15.83
N ALA A 226 9.70 -4.05 -15.69
CA ALA A 226 10.09 -4.83 -14.54
C ALA A 226 9.18 -4.79 -13.29
N SER A 227 8.88 -6.00 -12.84
CA SER A 227 8.69 -6.38 -11.45
C SER A 227 9.84 -5.82 -10.58
N GLU A 228 9.61 -4.69 -9.93
CA GLU A 228 10.35 -4.29 -8.72
C GLU A 228 9.36 -4.25 -7.56
N GLY A 229 9.74 -4.92 -6.47
CA GLY A 229 8.95 -5.00 -5.26
C GLY A 229 8.88 -3.64 -4.59
N ASP A 230 7.67 -3.09 -4.48
CA ASP A 230 7.42 -1.95 -3.64
C ASP A 230 7.27 -2.42 -2.19
N VAL A 231 8.26 -2.02 -1.39
CA VAL A 231 8.26 -2.05 0.06
C VAL A 231 7.08 -1.21 0.54
N ILE A 232 6.07 -1.86 1.12
CA ILE A 232 5.03 -1.16 1.87
C ILE A 232 5.63 -0.90 3.26
N ASP A 233 5.94 0.36 3.49
CA ASP A 233 6.19 0.96 4.79
C ASP A 233 4.88 0.92 5.61
N ASP A 234 4.71 -0.15 6.40
CA ASP A 234 3.60 -0.31 7.36
C ASP A 234 3.83 0.55 8.62
N SER A 235 3.95 1.86 8.42
CA SER A 235 3.89 2.84 9.50
C SER A 235 2.54 3.55 9.49
N ALA A 236 1.58 2.96 10.22
CA ALA A 236 0.52 3.60 11.02
C ALA A 236 -0.84 2.89 10.88
N ASP A 237 -1.17 2.02 11.85
CA ASP A 237 -2.53 1.93 12.41
C ASP A 237 -2.53 1.07 13.70
N TRP A 238 -2.18 1.67 14.83
CA TRP A 238 -2.31 1.05 16.16
C TRP A 238 -2.87 2.08 17.14
N GLU A 239 -4.13 2.47 16.95
CA GLU A 239 -5.01 3.22 17.88
C GLU A 239 -6.33 3.34 17.10
N ASP A 240 -7.35 2.50 17.29
CA ASP A 240 -8.22 2.48 18.46
C ASP A 240 -9.16 1.27 18.35
N ASP A 241 -9.15 0.37 19.33
CA ASP A 241 -10.31 -0.46 19.67
C ASP A 241 -10.13 -0.99 21.11
N ILE A 242 -10.31 -0.08 22.07
CA ILE A 242 -10.74 -0.42 23.43
C ILE A 242 -11.97 0.42 23.74
N ASN A 243 -13.14 -0.21 23.65
CA ASN A 243 -14.30 0.07 24.49
C ASN A 243 -15.16 -1.18 24.64
#